data_AF-A0A6A2FG54-F1
#
_entry.id   AF-A0A6A2FG54-F1
#
_cell.length_a   1.000
_cell.length_b   1.000
_cell.length_c   1.000
_cell.angle_alpha   90.00
_cell.angle_beta   90.00
_cell.angle_gamma   90.00
#
_symmetry.space_group_name_H-M   'P 1'
#
loop_
_entity.id
_entity.type
_entity.pdbx_description
1 polymer ?
#
loop_
_entity_poly.entity_id
_entity_poly.type
_entity_poly.pdbx_seq_one_letter_code
_entity_poly.pdbx_strand_id
1 'polypeptide(L)'
;MKTLIKYTDLLKENKRLKDELAGKPAVGFHILNNITVNMLKDVLEYNVRMMGVNPDVQVHDYDTIVQDSMVMADDKKAKIVFWELANYMPGLYYKADEMDNTQLQQLIDKVKNDINLVFGSLASSSIVFVNTFCATPFAEHDVRKSNLRIAEEVLNQYLEQQKPDNVFLVDVKRVYERYSLETCIDMRMFNSSKSLHTLAFFQGYVEEILPVLRSVMGKAKKALIFDCDNTLWGGILGEDGFEGIQMAEDGKGKPFHLVQRMAVELSKKGIIIGLNSKNNAADVDEVLEKHSDMYLRDEHIVIKKVNWQDKVSNLRQIAADLNIGIDSLVFIDDSNFEVNFIREQLPEVLTFQVPKAAHEYPAMIKEVSRLFYHHSQTKEDLERIKMYKQEQQRESQKDSFGNLEEYLSSLGIVIKIFKDDSSLIPRTAQMTQKTNQFNLTTQRYTENDIKQFIESPDYGVYVFEVSDKFGSYGITGLSIAKTIGTEAEFDSFLMSCRVLGRKIESSFLSYIIEDLKKSGVEKVTAKYSKTAKNAQVEPFYDNNGFEVLQQNDSEKHYSLALNNWQAVYPDFITIQLAESGVNA
;
A
#
# COMPACT_ATOMS: atom_id res chain seq x y z
N MET A 1 23.93 -1.94 -4.13
CA MET A 1 23.56 -2.96 -3.14
C MET A 1 23.47 -2.33 -1.77
N LYS A 2 22.29 -2.36 -1.16
CA LYS A 2 22.07 -1.92 0.22
C LYS A 2 22.93 -2.77 1.16
N THR A 3 23.64 -2.14 2.09
CA THR A 3 24.46 -2.86 3.07
C THR A 3 23.55 -3.66 4.00
N LEU A 4 23.75 -4.98 4.05
CA LEU A 4 23.04 -5.86 4.99
C LEU A 4 23.37 -5.43 6.43
N ILE A 5 22.35 -5.25 7.26
CA ILE A 5 22.55 -4.90 8.67
C ILE A 5 23.00 -6.15 9.44
N LYS A 6 23.99 -6.01 10.32
CA LYS A 6 24.44 -7.12 11.16
C LYS A 6 23.33 -7.50 12.14
N TYR A 7 23.26 -8.78 12.49
CA TYR A 7 22.19 -9.28 13.36
C TYR A 7 22.15 -8.58 14.73
N THR A 8 23.31 -8.33 15.34
CA THR A 8 23.41 -7.65 16.64
C THR A 8 22.88 -6.23 16.58
N ASP A 9 23.15 -5.51 15.49
CA ASP A 9 22.71 -4.14 15.29
C ASP A 9 21.19 -4.11 15.02
N LEU A 10 20.69 -5.07 14.24
CA LEU A 10 19.27 -5.26 14.00
C LEU A 10 18.52 -5.50 15.31
N LEU A 11 18.97 -6.44 16.16
CA LEU A 11 18.31 -6.73 17.43
C LEU A 11 18.32 -5.53 18.38
N LYS A 12 19.45 -4.83 18.46
CA LYS A 12 19.58 -3.62 19.30
C LYS A 12 18.60 -2.53 18.86
N GLU A 13 18.54 -2.28 17.56
CA GLU A 13 17.66 -1.25 17.00
C GLU A 13 16.18 -1.66 17.07
N ASN A 14 15.88 -2.94 16.83
CA ASN A 14 14.54 -3.49 16.96
C ASN A 14 13.99 -3.33 18.39
N LYS A 15 14.84 -3.52 19.41
CA LYS A 15 14.48 -3.27 20.81
C LYS A 15 14.20 -1.80 21.07
N ARG A 16 15.08 -0.89 20.60
CA ARG A 16 14.90 0.57 20.72
C ARG A 16 13.55 1.00 20.15
N LEU A 17 13.23 0.56 18.93
CA LEU A 17 11.97 0.86 18.26
C LEU A 17 10.76 0.25 18.96
N LYS A 18 10.89 -0.94 19.56
CA LYS A 18 9.82 -1.57 20.35
C LYS A 18 9.45 -0.69 21.54
N ASP A 19 10.44 -0.13 22.23
CA ASP A 19 10.22 0.75 23.38
C ASP A 19 9.57 2.08 22.94
N GLU A 20 9.97 2.64 21.79
CA GLU A 20 9.34 3.85 21.21
C GLU A 20 7.89 3.66 20.77
N LEU A 21 7.52 2.44 20.39
CA LEU A 21 6.17 2.10 19.93
C LEU A 21 5.31 1.46 21.02
N ALA A 22 5.80 1.43 22.27
CA ALA A 22 5.06 0.91 23.40
C ALA A 22 3.71 1.63 23.57
N GLY A 23 2.65 0.86 23.80
CA GLY A 23 1.28 1.38 23.92
C GLY A 23 0.55 1.65 22.60
N LYS A 24 1.23 1.57 21.45
CA LYS A 24 0.54 1.60 20.14
C LYS A 24 -0.12 0.25 19.85
N PRO A 25 -1.28 0.24 19.15
CA PRO A 25 -1.95 -0.98 18.73
C PRO A 25 -1.00 -1.93 17.99
N ALA A 26 -1.06 -3.21 18.35
CA ALA A 26 -0.23 -4.23 17.74
C ALA A 26 -0.88 -4.79 16.46
N VAL A 27 -0.07 -5.03 15.44
CA VAL A 27 -0.46 -5.75 14.22
C VAL A 27 0.09 -7.16 14.31
N GLY A 28 -0.83 -8.13 14.37
CA GLY A 28 -0.48 -9.54 14.53
C GLY A 28 -0.01 -10.20 13.23
N PHE A 29 1.00 -11.06 13.34
CA PHE A 29 1.50 -11.92 12.27
C PHE A 29 1.70 -13.33 12.77
N HIS A 30 1.42 -14.29 11.91
CA HIS A 30 1.72 -15.69 12.16
C HIS A 30 2.64 -16.24 11.10
N ILE A 31 3.70 -16.92 11.54
CA ILE A 31 4.64 -17.62 10.67
C ILE A 31 4.42 -19.11 10.88
N LEU A 32 3.95 -19.78 9.83
CA LEU A 32 3.78 -21.22 9.77
C LEU A 32 4.98 -21.76 8.99
N ASN A 33 5.73 -22.72 9.54
CA ASN A 33 6.99 -23.16 8.95
C ASN A 33 7.19 -24.69 9.05
N ASN A 34 7.76 -25.30 8.00
CA ASN A 34 8.28 -26.67 8.07
C ASN A 34 9.81 -26.70 8.18
N ILE A 35 10.44 -25.54 8.35
CA ILE A 35 11.88 -25.36 8.52
C ILE A 35 12.13 -24.32 9.62
N THR A 36 13.30 -24.32 10.26
CA THR A 36 13.62 -23.34 11.31
C THR A 36 13.81 -21.94 10.72
N VAL A 37 12.95 -20.99 11.13
CA VAL A 37 12.88 -19.61 10.60
C VAL A 37 13.01 -18.53 11.67
N ASN A 38 13.67 -18.80 12.80
CA ASN A 38 13.74 -17.89 13.95
C ASN A 38 14.18 -16.45 13.58
N MET A 39 15.13 -16.30 12.66
CA MET A 39 15.58 -14.98 12.21
C MET A 39 14.53 -14.19 11.41
N LEU A 40 13.57 -14.86 10.75
CA LEU A 40 12.51 -14.20 9.99
C LEU A 40 11.66 -13.30 10.90
N LYS A 41 11.35 -13.77 12.11
CA LYS A 41 10.62 -12.99 13.12
C LYS A 41 11.30 -11.66 13.38
N ASP A 42 12.58 -11.68 13.74
CA ASP A 42 13.30 -10.46 14.12
C ASP A 42 13.44 -9.49 12.95
N VAL A 43 13.73 -10.01 11.74
CA VAL A 43 13.86 -9.19 10.54
C VAL A 43 12.52 -8.57 10.15
N LEU A 44 11.43 -9.32 10.23
CA LEU A 44 10.09 -8.82 9.95
C LEU A 44 9.71 -7.74 10.97
N GLU A 45 9.88 -8.03 12.27
CA GLU A 45 9.57 -7.07 13.33
C GLU A 45 10.34 -5.77 13.16
N TYR A 46 11.66 -5.86 12.94
CA TYR A 46 12.51 -4.69 12.72
C TYR A 46 12.00 -3.83 11.57
N ASN A 47 11.75 -4.43 10.39
CA ASN A 47 11.32 -3.68 9.23
C ASN A 47 9.90 -3.10 9.39
N VAL A 48 9.00 -3.77 10.09
CA VAL A 48 7.67 -3.24 10.39
C VAL A 48 7.73 -2.08 11.39
N ARG A 49 8.58 -2.17 12.41
CA ARG A 49 8.82 -1.07 13.36
C ARG A 49 9.47 0.14 12.71
N MET A 50 10.35 -0.04 11.72
CA MET A 50 10.88 1.05 10.90
C MET A 50 9.80 1.84 10.13
N MET A 51 8.59 1.30 9.99
CA MET A 51 7.43 2.00 9.42
C MET A 51 6.56 2.71 10.48
N GLY A 52 6.98 2.65 11.75
CA GLY A 52 6.25 3.19 12.90
C GLY A 52 5.03 2.36 13.31
N VAL A 53 5.00 1.07 12.96
CA VAL A 53 3.94 0.11 13.29
C VAL A 53 4.47 -0.86 14.34
N ASN A 54 3.67 -1.23 15.34
CA ASN A 54 4.06 -2.19 16.37
C ASN A 54 3.65 -3.61 15.95
N PRO A 55 4.57 -4.50 15.53
CA PRO A 55 4.23 -5.87 15.17
C PRO A 55 4.21 -6.79 16.39
N ASP A 56 3.29 -7.75 16.38
CA ASP A 56 3.28 -8.93 17.25
C ASP A 56 3.43 -10.18 16.36
N VAL A 57 4.65 -10.72 16.29
CA VAL A 57 4.97 -11.85 15.41
C VAL A 57 5.07 -13.13 16.21
N GLN A 58 4.23 -14.10 15.87
CA GLN A 58 4.21 -15.44 16.44
C GLN A 58 4.73 -16.44 15.41
N VAL A 59 5.77 -17.19 15.79
CA VAL A 59 6.29 -18.32 15.01
C VAL A 59 5.68 -19.58 15.61
N HIS A 60 5.01 -20.37 14.79
CA HIS A 60 4.34 -21.59 15.22
C HIS A 60 5.29 -22.78 15.26
N ASP A 61 4.75 -23.91 15.71
CA ASP A 61 5.52 -25.12 15.88
C ASP A 61 6.11 -25.60 14.54
N TYR A 62 7.23 -26.31 14.65
CA TYR A 62 7.95 -26.82 13.50
C TYR A 62 7.17 -27.97 12.85
N ASP A 63 6.98 -27.88 11.52
CA ASP A 63 6.41 -28.94 10.67
C ASP A 63 4.92 -29.25 10.95
N THR A 64 4.17 -28.21 11.33
CA THR A 64 2.73 -28.28 11.64
C THR A 64 1.86 -27.36 10.77
N ILE A 65 2.36 -26.92 9.61
CA ILE A 65 1.70 -25.89 8.79
C ILE A 65 0.23 -26.21 8.49
N VAL A 66 -0.08 -27.44 8.08
CA VAL A 66 -1.47 -27.82 7.75
C VAL A 66 -2.35 -27.73 9.00
N GLN A 67 -1.89 -28.29 10.13
CA GLN A 67 -2.61 -28.30 11.39
C GLN A 67 -2.81 -26.87 11.92
N ASP A 68 -1.76 -26.06 11.95
CA ASP A 68 -1.81 -24.68 12.41
C ASP A 68 -2.73 -23.84 11.51
N SER A 69 -2.69 -24.05 10.20
CA SER A 69 -3.60 -23.34 9.29
C SER A 69 -5.08 -23.59 9.61
N MET A 70 -5.43 -24.82 10.00
CA MET A 70 -6.80 -25.19 10.39
C MET A 70 -7.21 -24.59 11.73
N VAL A 71 -6.30 -24.59 12.72
CA VAL A 71 -6.54 -23.98 14.04
C VAL A 71 -6.78 -22.47 13.91
N MET A 72 -6.18 -21.87 12.89
CA MET A 72 -6.19 -20.42 12.66
C MET A 72 -7.21 -19.97 11.61
N ALA A 73 -8.14 -20.85 11.22
CA ALA A 73 -9.04 -20.59 10.10
C ALA A 73 -9.96 -19.38 10.29
N ASP A 74 -10.22 -18.96 11.53
CA ASP A 74 -11.05 -17.77 11.84
C ASP A 74 -10.22 -16.54 12.28
N ASP A 75 -8.91 -16.69 12.47
CA ASP A 75 -8.04 -15.54 12.78
C ASP A 75 -7.85 -14.73 11.50
N LYS A 76 -8.07 -13.41 11.51
CA LYS A 76 -7.91 -12.56 10.31
C LYS A 76 -6.50 -11.99 10.12
N LYS A 77 -5.59 -12.12 11.09
CA LYS A 77 -4.23 -11.54 11.04
C LYS A 77 -3.44 -11.92 9.79
N ALA A 78 -2.34 -11.21 9.51
CA ALA A 78 -1.47 -11.57 8.39
C ALA A 78 -0.75 -12.92 8.64
N LYS A 79 -0.58 -13.74 7.60
CA LYS A 79 0.17 -15.00 7.68
C LYS A 79 1.35 -15.02 6.72
N ILE A 80 2.39 -15.73 7.12
CA ILE A 80 3.50 -16.14 6.28
C ILE A 80 3.58 -17.67 6.37
N VAL A 81 3.33 -18.34 5.25
CA VAL A 81 3.55 -19.78 5.09
C VAL A 81 4.93 -19.97 4.48
N PHE A 82 5.85 -20.49 5.29
CA PHE A 82 7.23 -20.74 4.92
C PHE A 82 7.50 -22.25 4.76
N TRP A 83 7.32 -22.74 3.53
CA TRP A 83 7.54 -24.13 3.16
C TRP A 83 8.86 -24.32 2.40
N GLU A 84 9.68 -25.25 2.87
CA GLU A 84 10.84 -25.77 2.17
C GLU A 84 10.52 -27.18 1.64
N LEU A 85 10.52 -27.33 0.31
CA LEU A 85 10.23 -28.61 -0.36
C LEU A 85 11.22 -29.67 0.11
N ALA A 86 12.51 -29.35 0.17
CA ALA A 86 13.56 -30.28 0.58
C ALA A 86 13.38 -30.86 1.99
N ASN A 87 12.57 -30.22 2.82
CA ASN A 87 12.27 -30.66 4.18
C ASN A 87 10.87 -31.25 4.34
N TYR A 88 10.09 -31.36 3.26
CA TYR A 88 8.73 -31.89 3.29
C TYR A 88 8.64 -33.37 3.71
N MET A 89 9.73 -34.12 3.54
CA MET A 89 9.89 -35.43 4.18
C MET A 89 11.36 -35.70 4.53
N PRO A 90 11.64 -36.59 5.51
CA PRO A 90 13.00 -36.87 5.95
C PRO A 90 13.93 -37.32 4.83
N GLY A 91 14.84 -36.41 4.47
CA GLY A 91 15.89 -36.65 3.48
C GLY A 91 15.45 -36.52 2.03
N LEU A 92 14.35 -35.81 1.75
CA LEU A 92 13.84 -35.67 0.39
C LEU A 92 14.92 -35.18 -0.60
N TYR A 93 15.72 -34.20 -0.21
CA TYR A 93 16.71 -33.59 -1.10
C TYR A 93 17.80 -34.54 -1.64
N TYR A 94 18.06 -35.67 -0.97
CA TYR A 94 18.99 -36.70 -1.47
C TYR A 94 18.29 -37.99 -1.93
N LYS A 95 17.02 -38.22 -1.52
CA LYS A 95 16.22 -39.38 -1.95
C LYS A 95 15.38 -39.11 -3.18
N ALA A 96 15.16 -37.84 -3.56
CA ALA A 96 14.25 -37.48 -4.64
C ALA A 96 14.62 -38.19 -5.95
N ASP A 97 15.91 -38.28 -6.28
CA ASP A 97 16.38 -38.92 -7.52
C ASP A 97 16.40 -40.45 -7.46
N GLU A 98 16.16 -41.04 -6.28
CA GLU A 98 15.94 -42.49 -6.13
C GLU A 98 14.47 -42.87 -6.42
N MET A 99 13.57 -41.88 -6.48
CA MET A 99 12.14 -42.10 -6.72
C MET A 99 11.86 -42.48 -8.17
N ASP A 100 11.02 -43.49 -8.37
CA ASP A 100 10.39 -43.72 -9.66
C ASP A 100 9.30 -42.67 -9.95
N ASN A 101 8.78 -42.68 -11.18
CA ASN A 101 7.75 -41.73 -11.61
C ASN A 101 6.47 -41.80 -10.75
N THR A 102 6.13 -42.98 -10.23
CA THR A 102 4.92 -43.17 -9.41
C THR A 102 5.13 -42.54 -8.03
N GLN A 103 6.28 -42.78 -7.41
CA GLN A 103 6.65 -42.22 -6.11
C GLN A 103 6.77 -40.70 -6.18
N LEU A 104 7.38 -40.16 -7.23
CA LEU A 104 7.46 -38.72 -7.46
C LEU A 104 6.07 -38.10 -7.62
N GLN A 105 5.20 -38.73 -8.40
CA GLN A 105 3.83 -38.25 -8.59
C GLN A 105 3.03 -38.26 -7.28
N GLN A 106 3.16 -39.32 -6.47
CA GLN A 106 2.53 -39.39 -5.14
C GLN A 106 2.98 -38.27 -4.21
N LEU A 107 4.29 -37.95 -4.21
CA LEU A 107 4.83 -36.81 -3.46
C LEU A 107 4.19 -35.50 -3.92
N ILE A 108 4.17 -35.25 -5.24
CA ILE A 108 3.60 -34.04 -5.81
C ILE A 108 2.12 -33.92 -5.44
N ASP A 109 1.34 -34.99 -5.58
CA ASP A 109 -0.09 -34.99 -5.28
C ASP A 109 -0.35 -34.77 -3.78
N LYS A 110 0.51 -35.31 -2.91
CA LYS A 110 0.45 -35.04 -1.48
C LYS A 110 0.68 -33.55 -1.17
N VAL A 111 1.72 -32.94 -1.74
CA VAL A 111 2.01 -31.52 -1.53
C VAL A 111 0.88 -30.64 -2.08
N LYS A 112 0.30 -30.99 -3.23
CA LYS A 112 -0.87 -30.29 -3.79
C LYS A 112 -2.08 -30.35 -2.86
N ASN A 113 -2.34 -31.50 -2.24
CA ASN A 113 -3.42 -31.63 -1.27
C ASN A 113 -3.19 -30.73 -0.04
N ASP A 114 -1.96 -30.67 0.48
CA ASP A 114 -1.62 -29.78 1.60
C ASP A 114 -1.77 -28.30 1.22
N ILE A 115 -1.36 -27.91 0.01
CA ILE A 115 -1.58 -26.56 -0.52
C ILE A 115 -3.08 -26.21 -0.49
N ASN A 116 -3.94 -27.10 -0.99
CA ASN A 116 -5.38 -26.87 -1.01
C ASN A 116 -5.97 -26.75 0.40
N LEU A 117 -5.53 -27.59 1.34
CA LEU A 117 -5.96 -27.53 2.73
C LEU A 117 -5.58 -26.19 3.35
N VAL A 118 -4.33 -25.76 3.21
CA VAL A 118 -3.85 -24.50 3.77
C VAL A 118 -4.56 -23.30 3.12
N PHE A 119 -4.72 -23.29 1.80
CA PHE A 119 -5.43 -22.20 1.12
C PHE A 119 -6.90 -22.13 1.52
N GLY A 120 -7.57 -23.28 1.65
CA GLY A 120 -8.94 -23.36 2.14
C GLY A 120 -9.07 -22.87 3.58
N SER A 121 -8.17 -23.31 4.47
CA SER A 121 -8.19 -22.90 5.88
C SER A 121 -7.87 -21.42 6.07
N LEU A 122 -6.98 -20.84 5.26
CA LEU A 122 -6.57 -19.44 5.38
C LEU A 122 -7.40 -18.47 4.51
N ALA A 123 -8.49 -18.92 3.89
CA ALA A 123 -9.32 -18.09 3.01
C ALA A 123 -9.90 -16.83 3.70
N SER A 124 -10.17 -16.90 5.00
CA SER A 124 -10.68 -15.77 5.80
C SER A 124 -9.62 -14.73 6.17
N SER A 125 -8.33 -15.07 5.98
CA SER A 125 -7.22 -14.22 6.41
C SER A 125 -7.17 -12.95 5.57
N SER A 126 -6.86 -11.80 6.19
CA SER A 126 -6.74 -10.54 5.46
C SER A 126 -5.67 -10.62 4.37
N ILE A 127 -4.51 -11.22 4.69
CA ILE A 127 -3.42 -11.44 3.74
C ILE A 127 -2.56 -12.65 4.12
N VAL A 128 -2.11 -13.40 3.13
CA VAL A 128 -1.22 -14.57 3.29
C VAL A 128 -0.05 -14.45 2.33
N PHE A 129 1.18 -14.54 2.84
CA PHE A 129 2.39 -14.66 2.03
C PHE A 129 2.80 -16.13 1.97
N VAL A 130 3.08 -16.65 0.78
CA VAL A 130 3.50 -18.05 0.59
C VAL A 130 4.75 -18.04 -0.27
N ASN A 131 5.85 -18.60 0.23
CA ASN A 131 7.06 -18.66 -0.59
C ASN A 131 6.92 -19.72 -1.70
N THR A 132 7.50 -19.44 -2.86
CA THR A 132 7.66 -20.46 -3.90
C THR A 132 8.66 -21.53 -3.44
N PHE A 133 8.49 -22.74 -3.95
CA PHE A 133 9.45 -23.82 -3.75
C PHE A 133 10.74 -23.54 -4.54
N CYS A 134 11.89 -23.96 -4.00
CA CYS A 134 13.16 -23.80 -4.70
C CYS A 134 14.11 -24.98 -4.43
N ALA A 135 14.43 -25.75 -5.47
CA ALA A 135 15.38 -26.85 -5.41
C ALA A 135 16.83 -26.40 -5.54
N THR A 136 17.09 -25.15 -5.96
CA THR A 136 18.43 -24.62 -6.25
C THR A 136 19.46 -24.90 -5.15
N PRO A 137 19.17 -24.71 -3.84
CA PRO A 137 20.14 -25.01 -2.78
C PRO A 137 20.65 -26.46 -2.73
N PHE A 138 19.91 -27.40 -3.31
CA PHE A 138 20.17 -28.83 -3.25
C PHE A 138 20.53 -29.44 -4.61
N ALA A 139 20.14 -28.77 -5.68
CA ALA A 139 20.21 -29.27 -7.05
C ALA A 139 21.11 -28.40 -7.94
N GLU A 140 21.93 -27.48 -7.40
CA GLU A 140 22.66 -26.49 -8.21
C GLU A 140 23.61 -27.12 -9.24
N HIS A 141 24.23 -28.25 -8.89
CA HIS A 141 25.22 -28.93 -9.72
C HIS A 141 24.61 -29.95 -10.70
N ASP A 142 23.28 -30.11 -10.69
CA ASP A 142 22.61 -31.08 -11.52
C ASP A 142 22.62 -30.64 -12.99
N VAL A 143 23.33 -31.41 -13.83
CA VAL A 143 23.38 -31.20 -15.28
C VAL A 143 22.07 -31.65 -15.94
N ARG A 144 21.48 -32.75 -15.43
CA ARG A 144 20.15 -33.21 -15.82
C ARG A 144 19.13 -32.70 -14.82
N LYS A 145 17.88 -32.57 -15.24
CA LYS A 145 16.82 -32.16 -14.34
C LYS A 145 16.54 -33.26 -13.31
N SER A 146 16.85 -33.01 -12.04
CA SER A 146 16.52 -33.90 -10.92
C SER A 146 15.03 -33.95 -10.65
N ASN A 147 14.58 -35.01 -10.00
CA ASN A 147 13.20 -35.18 -9.57
C ASN A 147 12.76 -34.04 -8.63
N LEU A 148 13.69 -33.50 -7.82
CA LEU A 148 13.41 -32.33 -6.97
C LEU A 148 13.09 -31.08 -7.80
N ARG A 149 13.84 -30.82 -8.89
CA ARG A 149 13.55 -29.72 -9.83
C ARG A 149 12.25 -29.93 -10.60
N ILE A 150 11.91 -31.18 -10.94
CA ILE A 150 10.61 -31.52 -11.57
C ILE A 150 9.47 -31.18 -10.61
N ALA A 151 9.55 -31.64 -9.36
CA ALA A 151 8.55 -31.35 -8.34
C ALA A 151 8.42 -29.83 -8.10
N GLU A 152 9.53 -29.11 -7.97
CA GLU A 152 9.54 -27.65 -7.80
C GLU A 152 8.73 -26.93 -8.89
N GLU A 153 8.99 -27.23 -10.16
CA GLU A 153 8.29 -26.57 -11.28
C GLU A 153 6.79 -26.88 -11.28
N VAL A 154 6.42 -28.15 -11.10
CA VAL A 154 5.01 -28.57 -11.08
C VAL A 154 4.26 -27.92 -9.91
N LEU A 155 4.89 -27.86 -8.75
CA LEU A 155 4.28 -27.30 -7.55
C LEU A 155 4.20 -25.77 -7.58
N ASN A 156 5.21 -25.08 -8.11
CA ASN A 156 5.14 -23.63 -8.29
C ASN A 156 4.09 -23.22 -9.33
N GLN A 157 3.96 -23.99 -10.42
CA GLN A 157 2.86 -23.79 -11.37
C GLN A 157 1.50 -24.01 -10.69
N TYR A 158 1.39 -25.01 -9.83
CA TYR A 158 0.17 -25.29 -9.07
C TYR A 158 -0.16 -24.17 -8.08
N LEU A 159 0.83 -23.65 -7.35
CA LEU A 159 0.66 -22.50 -6.45
C LEU A 159 0.09 -21.30 -7.21
N GLU A 160 0.64 -20.95 -8.37
CA GLU A 160 0.16 -19.83 -9.18
C GLU A 160 -1.28 -20.03 -9.67
N GLN A 161 -1.65 -21.27 -10.02
CA GLN A 161 -2.99 -21.60 -10.53
C GLN A 161 -4.06 -21.67 -9.44
N GLN A 162 -3.69 -22.09 -8.22
CA GLN A 162 -4.64 -22.32 -7.13
C GLN A 162 -4.67 -21.20 -6.10
N LYS A 163 -3.74 -20.23 -6.15
CA LYS A 163 -3.70 -19.16 -5.15
C LYS A 163 -5.03 -18.37 -5.12
N PRO A 164 -5.66 -18.23 -3.95
CA PRO A 164 -6.75 -17.27 -3.77
C PRO A 164 -6.27 -15.83 -3.87
N ASP A 165 -7.20 -14.88 -3.97
CA ASP A 165 -6.90 -13.44 -4.12
C ASP A 165 -6.12 -12.87 -2.91
N ASN A 166 -6.31 -13.44 -1.71
CA ASN A 166 -5.60 -13.01 -0.50
C ASN A 166 -4.17 -13.58 -0.37
N VAL A 167 -3.73 -14.44 -1.30
CA VAL A 167 -2.41 -15.07 -1.30
C VAL A 167 -1.43 -14.37 -2.22
N PHE A 168 -0.30 -13.96 -1.65
CA PHE A 168 0.84 -13.35 -2.34
C PHE A 168 2.01 -14.33 -2.38
N LEU A 169 2.41 -14.74 -3.58
CA LEU A 169 3.56 -15.61 -3.75
C LEU A 169 4.87 -14.81 -3.63
N VAL A 170 5.79 -15.32 -2.81
CA VAL A 170 7.12 -14.73 -2.59
C VAL A 170 8.15 -15.58 -3.32
N ASP A 171 8.71 -15.03 -4.38
CA ASP A 171 9.68 -15.73 -5.21
C ASP A 171 11.05 -15.82 -4.52
N VAL A 172 11.33 -16.99 -3.95
CA VAL A 172 12.57 -17.29 -3.22
C VAL A 172 13.80 -17.17 -4.13
N LYS A 173 13.67 -17.46 -5.43
CA LYS A 173 14.80 -17.38 -6.36
C LYS A 173 15.30 -15.95 -6.53
N ARG A 174 14.40 -14.95 -6.53
CA ARG A 174 14.80 -13.54 -6.61
C ARG A 174 15.67 -13.11 -5.44
N VAL A 175 15.45 -13.70 -4.26
CA VAL A 175 16.29 -13.44 -3.08
C VAL A 175 17.70 -14.00 -3.31
N TYR A 176 17.82 -15.23 -3.81
CA TYR A 176 19.10 -15.84 -4.16
C TYR A 176 19.82 -15.10 -5.29
N GLU A 177 19.10 -14.65 -6.31
CA GLU A 177 19.67 -13.85 -7.42
C GLU A 177 20.21 -12.51 -6.94
N ARG A 178 19.53 -11.87 -5.98
CA ARG A 178 19.97 -10.57 -5.43
C ARG A 178 21.19 -10.69 -4.53
N TYR A 179 21.23 -11.70 -3.65
CA TYR A 179 22.24 -11.80 -2.61
C TYR A 179 23.26 -12.91 -2.82
N SER A 180 23.18 -13.65 -3.94
CA SER A 180 23.87 -14.92 -4.20
C SER A 180 23.36 -16.08 -3.33
N LEU A 181 23.36 -17.29 -3.91
CA LEU A 181 22.96 -18.50 -3.20
C LEU A 181 23.88 -18.78 -1.99
N GLU A 182 25.19 -18.73 -2.19
CA GLU A 182 26.20 -19.00 -1.14
C GLU A 182 26.04 -18.12 0.09
N THR A 183 25.65 -16.85 -0.09
CA THR A 183 25.42 -15.93 1.04
C THR A 183 24.10 -16.22 1.75
N CYS A 184 23.13 -16.81 1.04
CA CYS A 184 21.77 -17.02 1.52
C CYS A 184 21.56 -18.34 2.27
N ILE A 185 22.44 -19.33 2.11
CA ILE A 185 22.25 -20.68 2.67
C ILE A 185 23.38 -21.10 3.62
N ASP A 186 23.07 -21.90 4.63
CA ASP A 186 24.03 -22.61 5.48
C ASP A 186 23.64 -24.10 5.59
N MET A 187 24.25 -24.92 4.73
CA MET A 187 23.99 -26.36 4.70
C MET A 187 24.42 -27.08 6.00
N ARG A 188 25.35 -26.51 6.78
CA ARG A 188 25.73 -27.10 8.07
C ARG A 188 24.56 -26.99 9.06
N MET A 189 23.96 -25.80 9.13
CA MET A 189 22.79 -25.53 9.97
C MET A 189 21.53 -26.24 9.48
N PHE A 190 21.39 -26.42 8.16
CA PHE A 190 20.31 -27.23 7.61
C PHE A 190 20.41 -28.68 8.10
N ASN A 191 21.59 -29.27 8.05
CA ASN A 191 21.79 -30.66 8.44
C ASN A 191 21.68 -30.88 9.96
N SER A 192 22.10 -29.93 10.79
CA SER A 192 22.04 -30.07 12.25
C SER A 192 20.68 -29.74 12.85
N SER A 193 20.01 -28.72 12.33
CA SER A 193 18.88 -28.06 13.01
C SER A 193 17.78 -27.60 12.06
N LYS A 194 17.81 -28.06 10.79
CA LYS A 194 16.85 -27.67 9.76
C LYS A 194 16.74 -26.16 9.65
N SER A 195 17.85 -25.44 9.72
CA SER A 195 17.90 -24.00 9.46
C SER A 195 18.71 -23.78 8.19
N LEU A 196 18.04 -23.64 7.05
CA LEU A 196 18.71 -23.50 5.76
C LEU A 196 19.19 -22.07 5.51
N HIS A 197 18.34 -21.09 5.82
CA HIS A 197 18.52 -19.73 5.37
C HIS A 197 19.30 -18.87 6.37
N THR A 198 20.20 -18.04 5.84
CA THR A 198 20.99 -17.07 6.62
C THR A 198 20.21 -15.77 6.88
N LEU A 199 20.78 -14.88 7.68
CA LEU A 199 20.23 -13.53 7.87
C LEU A 199 20.07 -12.76 6.55
N ALA A 200 21.01 -12.90 5.62
CA ALA A 200 20.98 -12.20 4.33
C ALA A 200 19.74 -12.60 3.52
N PHE A 201 19.42 -13.90 3.53
CA PHE A 201 18.20 -14.40 2.91
C PHE A 201 16.97 -13.78 3.54
N PHE A 202 16.83 -13.79 4.87
CA PHE A 202 15.63 -13.25 5.52
C PHE A 202 15.50 -11.73 5.33
N GLN A 203 16.61 -10.98 5.27
CA GLN A 203 16.58 -9.56 4.91
C GLN A 203 16.06 -9.36 3.49
N GLY A 204 16.52 -10.15 2.52
CA GLY A 204 16.00 -10.11 1.15
C GLY A 204 14.55 -10.58 1.02
N TYR A 205 14.16 -11.62 1.75
CA TYR A 205 12.80 -12.15 1.78
C TYR A 205 11.82 -11.08 2.30
N VAL A 206 12.15 -10.42 3.41
CA VAL A 206 11.31 -9.35 3.96
C VAL A 206 11.25 -8.16 3.01
N GLU A 207 12.33 -7.83 2.29
CA GLU A 207 12.31 -6.81 1.23
C GLU A 207 11.32 -7.12 0.09
N GLU A 208 11.06 -8.39 -0.22
CA GLU A 208 10.06 -8.77 -1.23
C GLU A 208 8.61 -8.55 -0.76
N ILE A 209 8.31 -8.78 0.52
CA ILE A 209 6.94 -8.61 1.06
C ILE A 209 6.64 -7.20 1.55
N LEU A 210 7.67 -6.42 1.88
CA LEU A 210 7.52 -5.07 2.44
C LEU A 210 6.65 -4.10 1.63
N PRO A 211 6.72 -4.07 0.28
CA PRO A 211 5.84 -3.21 -0.51
C PRO A 211 4.35 -3.48 -0.28
N VAL A 212 3.98 -4.76 -0.17
CA VAL A 212 2.59 -5.18 0.08
C VAL A 212 2.18 -4.80 1.50
N LEU A 213 3.04 -5.10 2.49
CA LEU A 213 2.80 -4.73 3.90
C LEU A 213 2.65 -3.22 4.08
N ARG A 214 3.47 -2.41 3.39
CA ARG A 214 3.35 -0.94 3.38
C ARG A 214 1.99 -0.50 2.89
N SER A 215 1.48 -1.10 1.81
CA SER A 215 0.15 -0.77 1.28
C SER A 215 -0.94 -1.09 2.30
N VAL A 216 -0.97 -2.33 2.80
CA VAL A 216 -2.02 -2.80 3.72
C VAL A 216 -2.00 -2.01 5.04
N MET A 217 -0.83 -1.59 5.53
CA MET A 217 -0.72 -0.79 6.76
C MET A 217 -0.93 0.72 6.55
N GLY A 218 -1.28 1.16 5.33
CA GLY A 218 -1.45 2.57 5.01
C GLY A 218 -0.17 3.41 5.08
N LYS A 219 0.98 2.77 4.85
CA LYS A 219 2.33 3.36 4.78
C LYS A 219 2.88 3.42 3.35
N ALA A 220 2.02 3.27 2.34
CA ALA A 220 2.39 3.39 0.94
C ALA A 220 2.83 4.82 0.59
N LYS A 221 3.84 4.91 -0.28
CA LYS A 221 4.26 6.17 -0.87
C LYS A 221 3.31 6.55 -2.01
N LYS A 222 3.10 7.85 -2.21
CA LYS A 222 2.09 8.39 -3.13
C LYS A 222 2.66 9.31 -4.19
N ALA A 223 3.77 9.99 -3.89
CA ALA A 223 4.38 10.95 -4.80
C ALA A 223 5.90 10.75 -4.90
N LEU A 224 6.41 10.90 -6.11
CA LEU A 224 7.81 10.95 -6.45
C LEU A 224 8.14 12.36 -6.94
N ILE A 225 8.92 13.07 -6.14
CA ILE A 225 9.29 14.47 -6.37
C ILE A 225 10.75 14.50 -6.83
N PHE A 226 11.02 15.16 -7.94
CA PHE A 226 12.35 15.28 -8.51
C PHE A 226 12.87 16.71 -8.36
N ASP A 227 14.16 16.84 -8.11
CA ASP A 227 14.93 17.98 -8.55
C ASP A 227 15.06 18.00 -10.10
N CYS A 228 15.49 19.10 -10.69
CA CYS A 228 15.68 19.21 -12.14
C CYS A 228 17.14 18.98 -12.58
N ASP A 229 18.04 19.90 -12.23
CA ASP A 229 19.43 19.86 -12.68
C ASP A 229 20.17 18.64 -12.12
N ASN A 230 21.00 18.02 -12.96
CA ASN A 230 21.68 16.73 -12.66
C ASN A 230 20.78 15.60 -12.15
N THR A 231 19.45 15.72 -12.27
CA THR A 231 18.46 14.80 -11.73
C THR A 231 17.49 14.32 -12.79
N LEU A 232 16.85 15.22 -13.54
CA LEU A 232 16.04 14.89 -14.72
C LEU A 232 16.85 14.97 -16.01
N TRP A 233 17.90 15.77 -16.03
CA TRP A 233 18.89 15.88 -17.10
C TRP A 233 20.28 16.05 -16.48
N GLY A 234 21.33 15.77 -17.23
CA GLY A 234 22.70 16.07 -16.82
C GLY A 234 23.08 17.52 -17.16
N GLY A 235 23.75 18.23 -16.25
CA GLY A 235 24.10 19.64 -16.41
C GLY A 235 23.19 20.58 -15.62
N ILE A 236 23.57 21.85 -15.59
CA ILE A 236 22.89 22.94 -14.89
C ILE A 236 22.29 23.86 -15.95
N LEU A 237 20.95 23.95 -16.02
CA LEU A 237 20.26 24.71 -17.07
C LEU A 237 20.71 26.18 -17.14
N GLY A 238 20.95 26.81 -15.99
CA GLY A 238 21.40 28.21 -15.93
C GLY A 238 22.84 28.44 -16.41
N GLU A 239 23.68 27.40 -16.47
CA GLU A 239 25.09 27.48 -16.86
C GLU A 239 25.33 26.88 -18.26
N ASP A 240 24.81 25.68 -18.51
CA ASP A 240 24.97 24.94 -19.76
C ASP A 240 23.98 25.39 -20.85
N GLY A 241 22.87 26.01 -20.45
CA GLY A 241 21.82 26.49 -21.35
C GLY A 241 20.91 25.39 -21.90
N PHE A 242 19.87 25.81 -22.62
CA PHE A 242 18.80 24.93 -23.12
C PHE A 242 19.32 23.75 -23.96
N GLU A 243 20.26 23.97 -24.88
CA GLU A 243 20.82 22.92 -25.75
C GLU A 243 21.97 22.13 -25.09
N GLY A 244 22.48 22.58 -23.94
CA GLY A 244 23.65 22.01 -23.29
C GLY A 244 23.35 20.88 -22.31
N ILE A 245 22.10 20.81 -21.81
CA ILE A 245 21.66 19.79 -20.86
C ILE A 245 21.50 18.42 -21.54
N GLN A 246 21.87 17.36 -20.81
CA GLN A 246 22.05 16.03 -21.36
C GLN A 246 20.92 15.09 -20.95
N MET A 247 20.01 14.79 -21.89
CA MET A 247 18.92 13.83 -21.69
C MET A 247 18.49 13.09 -22.98
N ALA A 248 19.36 13.10 -24.00
CA ALA A 248 19.17 12.32 -25.22
C ALA A 248 19.05 10.81 -24.91
N GLU A 249 18.39 10.07 -25.81
CA GLU A 249 18.22 8.62 -25.70
C GLU A 249 19.54 7.85 -25.81
N ASP A 250 20.60 8.50 -26.30
CA ASP A 250 21.94 7.97 -26.45
C ASP A 250 23.02 8.80 -25.69
N GLY A 251 24.28 8.40 -25.88
CA GLY A 251 25.42 9.11 -25.29
C GLY A 251 25.36 9.25 -23.77
N LYS A 252 25.77 10.42 -23.27
CA LYS A 252 25.83 10.74 -21.84
C LYS A 252 24.46 11.03 -21.22
N GLY A 253 23.46 11.42 -22.03
CA GLY A 253 22.10 11.71 -21.58
C GLY A 253 21.25 10.46 -21.31
N LYS A 254 21.63 9.31 -21.87
CA LYS A 254 20.85 8.07 -21.81
C LYS A 254 20.37 7.66 -20.41
N PRO A 255 21.16 7.74 -19.32
CA PRO A 255 20.66 7.39 -18.00
C PRO A 255 19.50 8.28 -17.53
N PHE A 256 19.57 9.58 -17.78
CA PHE A 256 18.50 10.55 -17.47
C PHE A 256 17.26 10.29 -18.31
N HIS A 257 17.43 10.02 -19.61
CA HIS A 257 16.33 9.62 -20.48
C HIS A 257 15.58 8.39 -19.94
N LEU A 258 16.31 7.35 -19.51
CA LEU A 258 15.70 6.16 -18.91
C LEU A 258 14.95 6.46 -17.61
N VAL A 259 15.48 7.36 -16.77
CA VAL A 259 14.78 7.80 -15.56
C VAL A 259 13.49 8.54 -15.89
N GLN A 260 13.49 9.43 -16.87
CA GLN A 260 12.28 10.12 -17.32
C GLN A 260 11.23 9.13 -17.85
N ARG A 261 11.63 8.11 -18.62
CA ARG A 261 10.71 7.04 -19.07
C ARG A 261 10.06 6.30 -17.89
N MET A 262 10.86 5.94 -16.88
CA MET A 262 10.33 5.30 -15.67
C MET A 262 9.38 6.22 -14.89
N ALA A 263 9.68 7.52 -14.80
CA ALA A 263 8.78 8.49 -14.17
C ALA A 263 7.44 8.60 -14.92
N VAL A 264 7.46 8.61 -16.25
CA VAL A 264 6.24 8.57 -17.08
C VAL A 264 5.46 7.28 -16.88
N GLU A 265 6.12 6.12 -16.80
CA GLU A 265 5.47 4.83 -16.49
C GLU A 265 4.80 4.84 -15.11
N LEU A 266 5.45 5.42 -14.10
CA LEU A 266 4.88 5.59 -12.76
C LEU A 266 3.68 6.55 -12.78
N SER A 267 3.77 7.64 -13.52
CA SER A 267 2.68 8.60 -13.73
C SER A 267 1.44 7.92 -14.33
N LYS A 268 1.63 7.08 -15.36
CA LYS A 268 0.56 6.25 -15.97
C LYS A 268 -0.03 5.21 -15.01
N LYS A 269 0.67 4.84 -13.95
CA LYS A 269 0.18 3.97 -12.86
C LYS A 269 -0.50 4.76 -11.73
N GLY A 270 -0.69 6.07 -11.89
CA GLY A 270 -1.35 6.94 -10.91
C GLY A 270 -0.45 7.44 -9.78
N ILE A 271 0.88 7.29 -9.92
CA ILE A 271 1.84 7.88 -8.97
C ILE A 271 2.01 9.36 -9.29
N ILE A 272 1.95 10.19 -8.26
CA ILE A 272 2.06 11.63 -8.43
C ILE A 272 3.52 11.97 -8.73
N ILE A 273 3.79 12.51 -9.91
CA ILE A 273 5.10 13.05 -10.25
C ILE A 273 5.08 14.56 -10.01
N GLY A 274 6.10 15.08 -9.34
CA GLY A 274 6.23 16.52 -9.07
C GLY A 274 7.67 17.00 -9.13
N LEU A 275 7.84 18.33 -9.17
CA LEU A 275 9.13 18.99 -9.18
C LEU A 275 9.34 19.83 -7.92
N ASN A 276 10.55 19.80 -7.37
CA ASN A 276 11.01 20.71 -6.34
C ASN A 276 12.47 21.09 -6.62
N SER A 277 12.65 22.20 -7.34
CA SER A 277 13.94 22.57 -7.92
C SER A 277 14.25 24.04 -7.71
N LYS A 278 15.54 24.36 -7.59
CA LYS A 278 16.04 25.73 -7.46
C LYS A 278 16.44 26.28 -8.84
N ASN A 279 15.44 26.64 -9.63
CA ASN A 279 15.62 27.26 -10.94
C ASN A 279 14.65 28.43 -11.13
N ASN A 280 14.84 29.16 -12.23
CA ASN A 280 13.80 30.02 -12.77
C ASN A 280 12.68 29.17 -13.40
N ALA A 281 11.44 29.40 -12.98
CA ALA A 281 10.29 28.64 -13.45
C ALA A 281 10.11 28.70 -14.98
N ALA A 282 10.30 29.89 -15.57
CA ALA A 282 10.11 30.07 -17.01
C ALA A 282 11.08 29.22 -17.84
N ASP A 283 12.33 29.08 -17.39
CA ASP A 283 13.36 28.33 -18.10
C ASP A 283 13.07 26.82 -18.04
N VAL A 284 12.63 26.32 -16.88
CA VAL A 284 12.22 24.91 -16.72
C VAL A 284 10.95 24.60 -17.52
N ASP A 285 9.98 25.51 -17.52
CA ASP A 285 8.75 25.36 -18.31
C ASP A 285 9.07 25.29 -19.81
N GLU A 286 10.00 26.13 -20.29
CA GLU A 286 10.47 26.07 -21.68
C GLU A 286 11.12 24.73 -22.02
N VAL A 287 11.96 24.16 -21.14
CA VAL A 287 12.55 22.83 -21.34
C VAL A 287 11.46 21.74 -21.42
N LEU A 288 10.51 21.76 -20.47
CA LEU A 288 9.42 20.79 -20.40
C LEU A 288 8.52 20.83 -21.65
N GLU A 289 8.27 22.02 -22.19
CA GLU A 289 7.41 22.21 -23.36
C GLU A 289 8.14 21.94 -24.68
N LYS A 290 9.36 22.47 -24.85
CA LYS A 290 9.98 22.62 -26.18
C LYS A 290 11.19 21.74 -26.43
N HIS A 291 11.91 21.29 -25.40
CA HIS A 291 13.15 20.55 -25.64
C HIS A 291 12.86 19.19 -26.27
N SER A 292 13.51 18.84 -27.37
CA SER A 292 13.22 17.62 -28.14
C SER A 292 13.44 16.35 -27.32
N ASP A 293 14.53 16.33 -26.55
CA ASP A 293 14.96 15.15 -25.79
C ASP A 293 14.22 14.97 -24.46
N MET A 294 13.41 15.95 -24.04
CA MET A 294 12.63 15.85 -22.82
C MET A 294 11.48 14.87 -23.02
N TYR A 295 11.52 13.73 -22.34
CA TYR A 295 10.46 12.72 -22.40
C TYR A 295 9.38 12.97 -21.34
N LEU A 296 9.78 13.42 -20.14
CA LEU A 296 8.85 13.78 -19.09
C LEU A 296 8.23 15.16 -19.38
N ARG A 297 7.01 15.18 -19.90
CA ARG A 297 6.26 16.42 -20.23
C ARG A 297 5.38 16.92 -19.09
N ASP A 298 4.95 18.18 -19.19
CA ASP A 298 4.05 18.85 -18.24
C ASP A 298 2.75 18.08 -17.98
N GLU A 299 2.25 17.32 -18.95
CA GLU A 299 1.06 16.48 -18.77
C GLU A 299 1.26 15.33 -17.77
N HIS A 300 2.50 14.92 -17.51
CA HIS A 300 2.84 13.87 -16.56
C HIS A 300 3.12 14.41 -15.15
N ILE A 301 3.32 15.72 -15.02
CA ILE A 301 3.71 16.40 -13.78
C ILE A 301 2.47 17.04 -13.17
N VAL A 302 2.18 16.68 -11.92
CA VAL A 302 0.99 17.14 -11.20
C VAL A 302 1.23 18.45 -10.47
N ILE A 303 2.44 18.64 -9.94
CA ILE A 303 2.79 19.81 -9.12
C ILE A 303 4.24 20.20 -9.33
N LYS A 304 4.50 21.51 -9.43
CA LYS A 304 5.84 22.08 -9.60
C LYS A 304 6.05 23.15 -8.54
N LYS A 305 7.14 23.05 -7.78
CA LYS A 305 7.72 24.14 -6.99
C LYS A 305 9.12 24.41 -7.52
N VAL A 306 9.17 25.22 -8.59
CA VAL A 306 10.42 25.64 -9.23
C VAL A 306 10.63 27.11 -8.87
N ASN A 307 11.46 27.35 -7.87
CA ASN A 307 11.71 28.69 -7.32
C ASN A 307 12.97 28.67 -6.43
N TRP A 308 13.35 29.83 -5.88
CA TRP A 308 14.51 29.97 -5.01
C TRP A 308 14.21 29.76 -3.50
N GLN A 309 13.02 29.27 -3.15
CA GLN A 309 12.71 28.90 -1.76
C GLN A 309 13.46 27.61 -1.38
N ASP A 310 13.61 27.35 -0.08
CA ASP A 310 14.25 26.12 0.37
C ASP A 310 13.38 24.89 0.06
N LYS A 311 14.04 23.78 -0.28
CA LYS A 311 13.36 22.56 -0.73
C LYS A 311 12.50 21.92 0.37
N VAL A 312 12.82 22.15 1.65
CA VAL A 312 12.03 21.65 2.80
C VAL A 312 10.67 22.34 2.85
N SER A 313 10.63 23.66 2.79
CA SER A 313 9.40 24.44 2.75
C SER A 313 8.55 24.08 1.53
N ASN A 314 9.18 23.93 0.35
CA ASN A 314 8.49 23.50 -0.86
C ASN A 314 7.87 22.10 -0.73
N LEU A 315 8.55 21.13 -0.11
CA LEU A 315 7.97 19.79 0.12
C LEU A 315 6.79 19.82 1.08
N ARG A 316 6.83 20.66 2.13
CA ARG A 316 5.68 20.87 3.02
C ARG A 316 4.49 21.44 2.26
N GLN A 317 4.74 22.45 1.41
CA GLN A 317 3.70 23.04 0.58
C GLN A 317 3.17 22.05 -0.45
N ILE A 318 4.03 21.24 -1.08
CA ILE A 318 3.60 20.17 -2.00
C ILE A 318 2.69 19.17 -1.29
N ALA A 319 3.03 18.73 -0.09
CA ALA A 319 2.19 17.82 0.69
C ALA A 319 0.81 18.44 1.01
N ALA A 320 0.79 19.73 1.36
CA ALA A 320 -0.44 20.48 1.64
C ALA A 320 -1.30 20.66 0.39
N ASP A 321 -0.73 21.13 -0.73
CA ASP A 321 -1.41 21.36 -2.01
C ASP A 321 -1.99 20.05 -2.58
N LEU A 322 -1.26 18.94 -2.46
CA LEU A 322 -1.72 17.61 -2.87
C LEU A 322 -2.67 16.97 -1.86
N ASN A 323 -2.78 17.55 -0.67
CA ASN A 323 -3.54 17.06 0.47
C ASN A 323 -3.17 15.61 0.87
N ILE A 324 -1.88 15.34 0.98
CA ILE A 324 -1.31 14.04 1.40
C ILE A 324 -0.37 14.22 2.58
N GLY A 325 -0.10 13.13 3.31
CA GLY A 325 0.90 13.16 4.38
C GLY A 325 2.31 13.35 3.82
N ILE A 326 3.13 14.14 4.51
CA ILE A 326 4.54 14.35 4.13
C ILE A 326 5.35 13.04 4.10
N ASP A 327 4.96 12.10 4.97
CA ASP A 327 5.45 10.72 5.01
C ASP A 327 5.06 9.87 3.79
N SER A 328 4.26 10.41 2.87
CA SER A 328 3.92 9.76 1.59
C SER A 328 4.83 10.19 0.43
N LEU A 329 5.72 11.16 0.66
CA LEU A 329 6.64 11.69 -0.35
C LEU A 329 7.91 10.84 -0.44
N VAL A 330 8.42 10.74 -1.66
CA VAL A 330 9.78 10.31 -2.00
C VAL A 330 10.43 11.44 -2.80
N PHE A 331 11.64 11.83 -2.44
CA PHE A 331 12.38 12.93 -3.08
C PHE A 331 13.71 12.44 -3.65
N ILE A 332 14.04 12.88 -4.87
CA ILE A 332 15.29 12.55 -5.57
C ILE A 332 16.02 13.84 -5.95
N ASP A 333 17.32 13.89 -5.65
CA ASP A 333 18.16 15.08 -5.84
C ASP A 333 19.63 14.67 -5.99
N ASP A 334 20.41 15.44 -6.75
CA ASP A 334 21.84 15.24 -6.97
C ASP A 334 22.71 15.90 -5.88
N SER A 335 22.16 16.85 -5.13
CA SER A 335 22.88 17.59 -4.12
C SER A 335 22.88 16.85 -2.78
N ASN A 336 24.06 16.40 -2.36
CA ASN A 336 24.24 15.81 -1.03
C ASN A 336 23.82 16.76 0.10
N PHE A 337 23.93 18.07 -0.11
CA PHE A 337 23.49 19.08 0.85
C PHE A 337 21.97 19.04 0.99
N GLU A 338 21.22 19.16 -0.11
CA GLU A 338 19.75 19.18 -0.09
C GLU A 338 19.18 17.86 0.44
N VAL A 339 19.72 16.72 -0.01
CA VAL A 339 19.30 15.39 0.46
C VAL A 339 19.45 15.25 1.97
N ASN A 340 20.61 15.63 2.52
CA ASN A 340 20.85 15.50 3.96
C ASN A 340 20.06 16.51 4.78
N PHE A 341 19.90 17.74 4.28
CA PHE A 341 19.09 18.75 4.93
C PHE A 341 17.62 18.32 5.03
N ILE A 342 17.07 17.72 3.97
CA ILE A 342 15.72 17.16 4.00
C ILE A 342 15.63 15.96 4.96
N ARG A 343 16.63 15.08 5.03
CA ARG A 343 16.62 13.96 6.00
C ARG A 343 16.58 14.45 7.46
N GLU A 344 17.24 15.56 7.75
CA GLU A 344 17.28 16.14 9.08
C GLU A 344 15.97 16.86 9.43
N GLN A 345 15.45 17.69 8.52
CA GLN A 345 14.28 18.52 8.77
C GLN A 345 12.94 17.81 8.54
N LEU A 346 12.93 16.79 7.68
CA LEU A 346 11.77 16.01 7.24
C LEU A 346 12.11 14.50 7.23
N PRO A 347 12.42 13.89 8.38
CA PRO A 347 12.83 12.48 8.46
C PRO A 347 11.77 11.51 7.91
N GLU A 348 10.50 11.93 7.77
CA GLU A 348 9.43 11.12 7.20
C GLU A 348 9.47 11.02 5.67
N VAL A 349 10.14 11.96 4.99
CA VAL A 349 10.34 11.95 3.54
C VAL A 349 11.46 10.98 3.21
N LEU A 350 11.20 10.01 2.33
CA LEU A 350 12.28 9.14 1.85
C LEU A 350 13.06 9.88 0.78
N THR A 351 14.37 10.06 1.00
CA THR A 351 15.24 10.77 0.07
C THR A 351 16.27 9.84 -0.56
N PHE A 352 16.43 9.96 -1.88
CA PHE A 352 17.41 9.22 -2.67
C PHE A 352 18.35 10.20 -3.37
N GLN A 353 19.64 9.94 -3.22
CA GLN A 353 20.70 10.73 -3.81
C GLN A 353 21.00 10.16 -5.20
N VAL A 354 21.00 11.01 -6.24
CA VAL A 354 21.42 10.58 -7.59
C VAL A 354 22.84 9.99 -7.50
N PRO A 355 23.08 8.77 -8.02
CA PRO A 355 24.39 8.14 -7.97
C PRO A 355 25.45 8.94 -8.72
N LYS A 356 26.67 8.97 -8.19
CA LYS A 356 27.82 9.61 -8.86
C LYS A 356 28.11 8.99 -10.24
N ALA A 357 27.91 7.67 -10.35
CA ALA A 357 28.01 6.96 -11.61
C ALA A 357 26.64 6.96 -12.29
N ALA A 358 26.48 7.80 -13.31
CA ALA A 358 25.18 7.99 -13.98
C ALA A 358 24.53 6.68 -14.47
N HIS A 359 25.32 5.68 -14.88
CA HIS A 359 24.80 4.38 -15.32
C HIS A 359 24.09 3.57 -14.22
N GLU A 360 24.32 3.87 -12.94
CA GLU A 360 23.63 3.24 -11.80
C GLU A 360 22.26 3.86 -11.54
N TYR A 361 22.02 5.08 -12.03
CA TYR A 361 20.82 5.85 -11.72
C TYR A 361 19.51 5.16 -12.14
N PRO A 362 19.38 4.56 -13.34
CA PRO A 362 18.19 3.80 -13.71
C PRO A 362 17.92 2.59 -12.80
N ALA A 363 18.97 1.92 -12.30
CA ALA A 363 18.81 0.80 -11.39
C ALA A 363 18.28 1.27 -10.02
N MET A 364 18.77 2.41 -9.52
CA MET A 364 18.24 3.04 -8.31
C MET A 364 16.75 3.39 -8.46
N ILE A 365 16.33 3.98 -9.59
CA ILE A 365 14.92 4.31 -9.82
C ILE A 365 14.03 3.06 -9.88
N LYS A 366 14.53 1.96 -10.46
CA LYS A 366 13.82 0.67 -10.39
C LYS A 366 13.63 0.21 -8.95
N GLU A 367 14.63 0.35 -8.08
CA GLU A 367 14.48 0.05 -6.65
C GLU A 367 13.44 0.96 -5.98
N VAL A 368 13.51 2.27 -6.24
CA VAL A 368 12.55 3.27 -5.74
C VAL A 368 11.12 2.96 -6.18
N SER A 369 10.94 2.48 -7.43
CA SER A 369 9.61 2.14 -7.97
C SER A 369 8.85 1.12 -7.12
N ARG A 370 9.56 0.25 -6.38
CA ARG A 370 8.97 -0.77 -5.50
C ARG A 370 8.24 -0.16 -4.30
N LEU A 371 8.53 1.09 -3.94
CA LEU A 371 7.85 1.81 -2.85
C LEU A 371 6.40 2.16 -3.19
N PHE A 372 6.05 2.14 -4.48
CA PHE A 372 4.75 2.55 -5.03
C PHE A 372 3.87 1.35 -5.39
N TYR A 373 4.07 0.20 -4.74
CA TYR A 373 3.32 -1.01 -5.02
C TYR A 373 1.81 -0.82 -4.83
N HIS A 374 1.04 -1.25 -5.83
CA HIS A 374 -0.41 -1.33 -5.83
C HIS A 374 -0.80 -2.72 -6.34
N HIS A 375 -1.66 -3.42 -5.59
CA HIS A 375 -2.11 -4.77 -5.97
C HIS A 375 -2.96 -4.74 -7.25
N SER A 376 -3.76 -3.69 -7.39
CA SER A 376 -4.72 -3.49 -8.46
C SER A 376 -4.65 -2.03 -8.93
N GLN A 377 -4.69 -1.84 -10.25
CA GLN A 377 -4.78 -0.50 -10.85
C GLN A 377 -6.26 -0.13 -10.97
N THR A 378 -6.69 0.95 -10.31
CA THR A 378 -8.09 1.40 -10.38
C THR A 378 -8.28 2.46 -11.48
N LYS A 379 -9.54 2.69 -11.89
CA LYS A 379 -9.87 3.76 -12.85
C LYS A 379 -9.44 5.13 -12.34
N GLU A 380 -9.59 5.38 -11.04
CA GLU A 380 -9.19 6.63 -10.38
C GLU A 380 -7.68 6.85 -10.40
N ASP A 381 -6.87 5.79 -10.42
CA ASP A 381 -5.42 5.93 -10.56
C ASP A 381 -5.05 6.40 -11.97
N LEU A 382 -5.77 5.93 -13.01
CA LEU A 382 -5.58 6.37 -14.40
C LEU A 382 -6.04 7.83 -14.63
N GLU A 383 -7.13 8.24 -13.98
CA GLU A 383 -7.71 9.58 -14.15
C GLU A 383 -7.15 10.61 -13.18
N ARG A 384 -6.20 10.23 -12.32
CA ARG A 384 -5.73 11.07 -11.21
C ARG A 384 -5.18 12.42 -11.66
N ILE A 385 -4.42 12.45 -12.76
CA ILE A 385 -3.85 13.69 -13.30
C ILE A 385 -4.96 14.64 -13.78
N LYS A 386 -5.97 14.10 -14.48
CA LYS A 386 -7.14 14.85 -14.93
C LYS A 386 -7.90 15.45 -13.74
N MET A 387 -8.07 14.68 -12.67
CA MET A 387 -8.72 15.16 -11.44
C MET A 387 -7.97 16.34 -10.80
N TYR A 388 -6.62 16.34 -10.82
CA TYR A 388 -5.84 17.48 -10.32
C TYR A 388 -6.02 18.73 -11.17
N LYS A 389 -6.04 18.61 -12.51
CA LYS A 389 -6.32 19.73 -13.40
C LYS A 389 -7.72 20.31 -13.18
N GLN A 390 -8.71 19.45 -12.95
CA GLN A 390 -10.08 19.87 -12.60
C GLN A 390 -10.12 20.59 -11.24
N GLU A 391 -9.34 20.15 -10.25
CA GLU A 391 -9.28 20.82 -8.94
C GLU A 391 -8.68 22.24 -9.04
N GLN A 392 -7.66 22.44 -9.88
CA GLN A 392 -7.14 23.78 -10.14
C GLN A 392 -8.20 24.71 -10.76
N GLN A 393 -9.04 24.20 -11.66
CA GLN A 393 -10.16 24.96 -12.22
C GLN A 393 -11.18 25.34 -11.14
N ARG A 394 -11.49 24.41 -10.23
CA ARG A 394 -12.40 24.67 -9.09
C ARG A 394 -11.90 25.77 -8.17
N GLU A 395 -10.64 25.69 -7.73
CA GLU A 395 -10.05 26.70 -6.86
C GLU A 395 -9.99 28.08 -7.55
N SER A 396 -9.70 28.14 -8.85
CA SER A 396 -9.73 29.42 -9.59
C SER A 396 -11.12 30.08 -9.63
N GLN A 397 -12.20 29.27 -9.59
CA GLN A 397 -13.56 29.79 -9.62
C GLN A 397 -14.06 30.20 -8.23
N LYS A 398 -13.53 29.57 -7.17
CA LYS A 398 -13.92 29.81 -5.78
C LYS A 398 -13.77 31.27 -5.37
N ASP A 399 -12.71 31.93 -5.81
CA ASP A 399 -12.43 33.36 -5.54
C ASP A 399 -13.45 34.31 -6.19
N SER A 400 -14.29 33.81 -7.11
CA SER A 400 -15.32 34.61 -7.80
C SER A 400 -16.67 34.67 -7.05
N PHE A 401 -16.82 34.00 -5.91
CA PHE A 401 -18.07 33.94 -5.13
C PHE A 401 -17.95 34.66 -3.78
N GLY A 402 -19.06 35.23 -3.31
CA GLY A 402 -19.09 36.01 -2.06
C GLY A 402 -19.16 35.17 -0.79
N ASN A 403 -19.63 33.92 -0.86
CA ASN A 403 -19.64 32.98 0.24
C ASN A 403 -19.58 31.51 -0.24
N LEU A 404 -19.29 30.61 0.70
CA LEU A 404 -19.12 29.18 0.41
C LEU A 404 -20.39 28.50 -0.09
N GLU A 405 -21.57 28.88 0.43
CA GLU A 405 -22.83 28.21 0.09
C GLU A 405 -23.30 28.53 -1.34
N GLU A 406 -23.10 29.76 -1.79
CA GLU A 406 -23.29 30.17 -3.19
C GLU A 406 -22.33 29.42 -4.13
N TYR A 407 -21.06 29.30 -3.74
CA TYR A 407 -20.08 28.54 -4.51
C TYR A 407 -20.49 27.07 -4.65
N LEU A 408 -20.80 26.39 -3.53
CA LEU A 408 -21.22 24.98 -3.53
C LEU A 408 -22.49 24.76 -4.35
N SER A 409 -23.46 25.67 -4.24
CA SER A 409 -24.68 25.64 -5.05
C SER A 409 -24.38 25.75 -6.55
N SER A 410 -23.39 26.57 -6.92
CA SER A 410 -22.99 26.73 -8.32
C SER A 410 -22.30 25.51 -8.92
N LEU A 411 -21.81 24.57 -8.11
CA LEU A 411 -21.08 23.38 -8.59
C LEU A 411 -22.02 22.31 -9.15
N GLY A 412 -23.27 22.26 -8.65
CA GLY A 412 -24.21 21.20 -8.99
C GLY A 412 -23.72 19.83 -8.53
N ILE A 413 -23.50 19.67 -7.22
CA ILE A 413 -22.89 18.47 -6.64
C ILE A 413 -23.88 17.29 -6.75
N VAL A 414 -23.40 16.20 -7.35
CA VAL A 414 -24.13 14.92 -7.43
C VAL A 414 -23.35 13.86 -6.67
N ILE A 415 -24.01 13.20 -5.72
CA ILE A 415 -23.50 12.04 -4.98
C ILE A 415 -24.21 10.80 -5.52
N LYS A 416 -23.44 9.84 -6.07
CA LYS A 416 -23.96 8.54 -6.47
C LYS A 416 -23.53 7.49 -5.43
N ILE A 417 -24.49 6.80 -4.82
CA ILE A 417 -24.24 5.83 -3.75
C ILE A 417 -24.37 4.41 -4.28
N PHE A 418 -23.41 3.57 -3.91
CA PHE A 418 -23.33 2.14 -4.19
C PHE A 418 -23.40 1.39 -2.86
N LYS A 419 -24.16 0.31 -2.83
CA LYS A 419 -24.27 -0.58 -1.66
C LYS A 419 -23.87 -1.98 -2.09
N ASP A 420 -22.92 -2.57 -1.37
CA ASP A 420 -22.45 -3.96 -1.53
C ASP A 420 -22.01 -4.30 -2.97
N ASP A 421 -21.45 -3.32 -3.69
CA ASP A 421 -20.98 -3.48 -5.08
C ASP A 421 -19.59 -4.13 -5.13
N SER A 422 -19.56 -5.40 -5.53
CA SER A 422 -18.33 -6.20 -5.62
C SER A 422 -17.34 -5.66 -6.66
N SER A 423 -17.80 -4.92 -7.67
CA SER A 423 -16.91 -4.31 -8.68
C SER A 423 -16.02 -3.20 -8.09
N LEU A 424 -16.39 -2.67 -6.92
CA LEU A 424 -15.66 -1.62 -6.22
C LEU A 424 -14.70 -2.14 -5.15
N ILE A 425 -14.62 -3.45 -4.90
CA ILE A 425 -13.73 -4.06 -3.88
C ILE A 425 -12.29 -3.50 -3.93
N PRO A 426 -11.60 -3.49 -5.09
CA PRO A 426 -10.22 -3.00 -5.15
C PRO A 426 -10.08 -1.54 -4.72
N ARG A 427 -11.03 -0.71 -5.14
CA ARG A 427 -11.05 0.72 -4.84
C ARG A 427 -11.40 0.99 -3.37
N THR A 428 -12.36 0.25 -2.82
CA THR A 428 -12.78 0.34 -1.42
C THR A 428 -11.62 0.00 -0.49
N ALA A 429 -10.94 -1.13 -0.71
CA ALA A 429 -9.77 -1.52 0.07
C ALA A 429 -8.66 -0.46 -0.03
N GLN A 430 -8.36 0.00 -1.26
CA GLN A 430 -7.37 1.05 -1.51
C GLN A 430 -7.68 2.35 -0.74
N MET A 431 -8.95 2.74 -0.65
CA MET A 431 -9.37 3.95 0.04
C MET A 431 -9.19 3.83 1.56
N THR A 432 -9.48 2.66 2.16
CA THR A 432 -9.20 2.41 3.59
C THR A 432 -7.71 2.55 3.88
N GLN A 433 -6.86 2.07 2.97
CA GLN A 433 -5.40 2.08 3.08
C GLN A 433 -4.79 3.48 2.88
N LYS A 434 -5.35 4.29 1.97
CA LYS A 434 -4.78 5.60 1.60
C LYS A 434 -5.34 6.77 2.42
N THR A 435 -6.47 6.63 3.11
CA THR A 435 -7.17 7.73 3.79
C THR A 435 -6.79 7.82 5.27
N ASN A 436 -6.09 8.90 5.63
CA ASN A 436 -5.61 9.15 6.99
C ASN A 436 -6.24 10.37 7.68
N GLN A 437 -6.78 11.30 6.89
CA GLN A 437 -7.20 12.62 7.38
C GLN A 437 -8.66 12.65 7.81
N PHE A 438 -9.56 12.18 6.94
CA PHE A 438 -10.96 11.95 7.27
C PHE A 438 -11.20 10.45 7.36
N ASN A 439 -10.83 9.89 8.50
CA ASN A 439 -11.00 8.48 8.81
C ASN A 439 -11.18 8.36 10.32
N LEU A 440 -12.38 7.95 10.74
CA LEU A 440 -12.76 8.02 12.15
C LEU A 440 -12.10 6.94 13.00
N THR A 441 -11.91 5.74 12.46
CA THR A 441 -11.32 4.60 13.21
C THR A 441 -9.90 4.25 12.75
N THR A 442 -9.51 4.70 11.56
CA THR A 442 -8.25 4.35 10.88
C THR A 442 -8.06 2.87 10.61
N GLN A 443 -9.14 2.08 10.60
CA GLN A 443 -9.11 0.69 10.15
C GLN A 443 -8.63 0.57 8.70
N ARG A 444 -7.89 -0.50 8.43
CA ARG A 444 -7.22 -0.75 7.15
C ARG A 444 -7.61 -2.15 6.70
N TYR A 445 -8.20 -2.24 5.52
CA TYR A 445 -8.76 -3.49 5.00
C TYR A 445 -8.08 -3.88 3.70
N THR A 446 -7.85 -5.18 3.53
CA THR A 446 -7.46 -5.78 2.26
C THR A 446 -8.67 -5.97 1.37
N GLU A 447 -8.44 -6.32 0.11
CA GLU A 447 -9.54 -6.67 -0.81
C GLU A 447 -10.36 -7.84 -0.29
N ASN A 448 -9.71 -8.82 0.36
CA ASN A 448 -10.38 -9.97 0.96
C ASN A 448 -11.26 -9.59 2.16
N ASP A 449 -10.81 -8.64 2.99
CA ASP A 449 -11.62 -8.13 4.11
C ASP A 449 -12.91 -7.48 3.58
N ILE A 450 -12.80 -6.63 2.55
CA ILE A 450 -13.96 -5.96 1.94
C ILE A 450 -14.91 -6.97 1.30
N LYS A 451 -14.37 -7.96 0.58
CA LYS A 451 -15.16 -9.05 -0.01
C LYS A 451 -15.98 -9.77 1.07
N GLN A 452 -15.36 -10.12 2.20
CA GLN A 452 -16.06 -10.76 3.32
C GLN A 452 -17.15 -9.90 3.93
N PHE A 453 -16.96 -8.56 4.00
CA PHE A 453 -18.02 -7.66 4.46
C PHE A 453 -19.20 -7.66 3.49
N ILE A 454 -18.95 -7.58 2.18
CA ILE A 454 -20.00 -7.60 1.14
C ILE A 454 -20.77 -8.93 1.14
N GLU A 455 -20.08 -10.06 1.34
CA GLU A 455 -20.69 -11.40 1.34
C GLU A 455 -21.43 -11.73 2.66
N SER A 456 -21.23 -10.94 3.71
CA SER A 456 -21.84 -11.19 5.02
C SER A 456 -23.21 -10.53 5.16
N PRO A 457 -24.25 -11.25 5.63
CA PRO A 457 -25.57 -10.67 5.86
C PRO A 457 -25.59 -9.65 7.02
N ASP A 458 -24.57 -9.67 7.88
CA ASP A 458 -24.48 -8.79 9.04
C ASP A 458 -23.86 -7.43 8.70
N TYR A 459 -23.38 -7.22 7.46
CA TYR A 459 -22.68 -5.99 7.08
C TYR A 459 -23.39 -5.29 5.92
N GLY A 460 -23.25 -3.96 5.89
CA GLY A 460 -23.53 -3.14 4.73
C GLY A 460 -22.32 -2.28 4.40
N VAL A 461 -21.83 -2.40 3.16
CA VAL A 461 -20.70 -1.65 2.62
C VAL A 461 -21.25 -0.57 1.68
N TYR A 462 -21.21 0.66 2.15
CA TYR A 462 -21.69 1.83 1.42
C TYR A 462 -20.51 2.60 0.85
N VAL A 463 -20.56 2.88 -0.44
CA VAL A 463 -19.52 3.63 -1.15
C VAL A 463 -20.20 4.75 -1.93
N PHE A 464 -19.55 5.90 -2.09
CA PHE A 464 -20.09 6.93 -2.97
C PHE A 464 -19.06 7.53 -3.94
N GLU A 465 -19.57 7.90 -5.11
CA GLU A 465 -18.92 8.74 -6.10
C GLU A 465 -19.46 10.17 -6.00
N VAL A 466 -18.60 11.16 -6.19
CA VAL A 466 -19.02 12.57 -6.28
C VAL A 466 -18.67 13.11 -7.65
N SER A 467 -19.56 13.91 -8.23
CA SER A 467 -19.29 14.69 -9.43
C SER A 467 -19.86 16.10 -9.32
N ASP A 468 -19.29 17.01 -10.12
CA ASP A 468 -19.78 18.37 -10.31
C ASP A 468 -19.68 18.78 -11.78
N LYS A 469 -20.01 20.04 -12.09
CA LYS A 469 -19.93 20.60 -13.45
C LYS A 469 -18.53 20.54 -14.11
N PHE A 470 -17.45 20.41 -13.33
CA PHE A 470 -16.09 20.29 -13.86
C PHE A 470 -15.69 18.83 -14.11
N GLY A 471 -16.28 17.90 -13.35
CA GLY A 471 -16.17 16.46 -13.59
C GLY A 471 -16.30 15.62 -12.32
N SER A 472 -16.05 14.32 -12.47
CA SER A 472 -16.06 13.38 -11.35
C SER A 472 -14.84 13.54 -10.44
N TYR A 473 -15.05 13.44 -9.14
CA TYR A 473 -14.00 13.29 -8.12
C TYR A 473 -13.62 11.80 -7.93
N GLY A 474 -14.34 10.89 -8.58
CA GLY A 474 -14.25 9.45 -8.42
C GLY A 474 -14.90 8.95 -7.13
N ILE A 475 -14.65 7.68 -6.80
CA ILE A 475 -15.07 7.08 -5.53
C ILE A 475 -14.32 7.78 -4.40
N THR A 476 -15.07 8.42 -3.51
CA THR A 476 -14.51 9.37 -2.54
C THR A 476 -14.99 9.17 -1.10
N GLY A 477 -15.84 8.20 -0.80
CA GLY A 477 -16.04 7.81 0.59
C GLY A 477 -16.63 6.43 0.75
N LEU A 478 -16.51 5.93 1.98
CA LEU A 478 -16.87 4.59 2.41
C LEU A 478 -17.46 4.65 3.81
N SER A 479 -18.51 3.88 4.02
CA SER A 479 -18.97 3.48 5.34
C SER A 479 -19.18 1.97 5.37
N ILE A 480 -18.74 1.33 6.45
CA ILE A 480 -19.03 -0.07 6.74
C ILE A 480 -19.84 -0.09 8.03
N ALA A 481 -21.03 -0.67 7.97
CA ALA A 481 -21.90 -0.82 9.12
C ALA A 481 -22.14 -2.30 9.39
N LYS A 482 -21.99 -2.72 10.65
CA LYS A 482 -22.33 -4.06 11.12
C LYS A 482 -23.67 -4.01 11.85
N THR A 483 -24.61 -4.89 11.54
CA THR A 483 -25.93 -4.96 12.15
C THR A 483 -26.06 -6.24 12.97
N ILE A 484 -26.53 -6.12 14.21
CA ILE A 484 -26.81 -7.23 15.11
C ILE A 484 -28.18 -6.97 15.76
N GLY A 485 -29.20 -7.71 15.32
CA GLY A 485 -30.57 -7.49 15.78
C GLY A 485 -31.08 -6.11 15.35
N THR A 486 -31.48 -5.27 16.31
CA THR A 486 -31.97 -3.90 16.07
C THR A 486 -30.91 -2.82 16.30
N GLU A 487 -29.65 -3.20 16.53
CA GLU A 487 -28.54 -2.27 16.68
C GLU A 487 -27.58 -2.39 15.49
N ALA A 488 -27.02 -1.26 15.05
CA ALA A 488 -25.92 -1.23 14.11
C ALA A 488 -24.70 -0.53 14.71
N GLU A 489 -23.51 -0.90 14.25
CA GLU A 489 -22.24 -0.27 14.59
C GLU A 489 -21.59 0.22 13.29
N PHE A 490 -21.21 1.50 13.24
CA PHE A 490 -20.28 1.98 12.23
C PHE A 490 -18.87 1.49 12.55
N ASP A 491 -18.48 0.42 11.87
CA ASP A 491 -17.10 -0.10 11.90
C ASP A 491 -16.12 0.94 11.35
N SER A 492 -16.47 1.53 10.20
CA SER A 492 -15.62 2.46 9.49
C SER A 492 -16.46 3.53 8.82
N PHE A 493 -16.00 4.78 8.91
CA PHE A 493 -16.53 5.90 8.12
C PHE A 493 -15.34 6.77 7.73
N LEU A 494 -15.13 6.90 6.42
CA LEU A 494 -13.99 7.62 5.87
C LEU A 494 -14.32 8.29 4.56
N MET A 495 -13.56 9.34 4.26
CA MET A 495 -13.76 10.16 3.07
C MET A 495 -12.42 10.65 2.53
N SER A 496 -12.30 10.66 1.22
CA SER A 496 -11.21 11.31 0.52
C SER A 496 -11.20 12.80 0.87
N CYS A 497 -10.01 13.31 1.12
CA CYS A 497 -9.79 14.71 1.48
C CYS A 497 -10.22 15.70 0.36
N ARG A 498 -10.40 15.21 -0.87
CA ARG A 498 -10.80 15.99 -2.04
C ARG A 498 -12.23 16.50 -2.02
N VAL A 499 -13.11 15.95 -1.17
CA VAL A 499 -14.55 16.30 -1.13
C VAL A 499 -14.99 16.90 0.21
N LEU A 500 -14.03 17.17 1.11
CA LEU A 500 -14.30 17.71 2.44
C LEU A 500 -14.76 19.17 2.41
N GLY A 501 -15.54 19.55 3.43
CA GLY A 501 -16.02 20.93 3.58
C GLY A 501 -17.15 21.30 2.61
N ARG A 502 -17.75 20.31 1.95
CA ARG A 502 -18.83 20.50 0.97
C ARG A 502 -20.20 20.01 1.46
N LYS A 503 -20.34 19.73 2.77
CA LYS A 503 -21.53 19.12 3.42
C LYS A 503 -21.91 17.74 2.82
N ILE A 504 -20.96 17.06 2.18
CA ILE A 504 -21.15 15.72 1.57
C ILE A 504 -21.15 14.66 2.68
N GLU A 505 -20.33 14.86 3.70
CA GLU A 505 -20.17 13.98 4.85
C GLU A 505 -21.47 13.75 5.63
N SER A 506 -22.22 14.81 5.93
CA SER A 506 -23.51 14.73 6.62
C SER A 506 -24.60 14.14 5.72
N SER A 507 -24.59 14.45 4.43
CA SER A 507 -25.53 13.87 3.46
C SER A 507 -25.35 12.35 3.33
N PHE A 508 -24.10 11.89 3.27
CA PHE A 508 -23.79 10.45 3.17
C PHE A 508 -24.17 9.71 4.45
N LEU A 509 -23.80 10.24 5.62
CA LEU A 509 -24.23 9.69 6.90
C LEU A 509 -25.76 9.60 7.00
N SER A 510 -26.46 10.64 6.53
CA SER A 510 -27.91 10.69 6.57
C SER A 510 -28.55 9.59 5.75
N TYR A 511 -28.06 9.39 4.53
CA TYR A 511 -28.53 8.30 3.68
C TYR A 511 -28.38 6.94 4.35
N ILE A 512 -27.20 6.67 4.95
CA ILE A 512 -26.95 5.37 5.57
C ILE A 512 -27.85 5.15 6.79
N ILE A 513 -28.04 6.17 7.63
CA ILE A 513 -28.94 6.07 8.79
C ILE A 513 -30.39 5.79 8.34
N GLU A 514 -30.85 6.44 7.26
CA GLU A 514 -32.18 6.16 6.70
C GLU A 514 -32.30 4.74 6.15
N ASP A 515 -31.26 4.22 5.51
CA ASP A 515 -31.22 2.85 5.01
C ASP A 515 -31.25 1.83 6.17
N LEU A 516 -30.43 2.03 7.20
CA LEU A 516 -30.43 1.20 8.41
C LEU A 516 -31.79 1.23 9.12
N LYS A 517 -32.43 2.40 9.21
CA LYS A 517 -33.78 2.55 9.78
C LYS A 517 -34.83 1.75 9.00
N LYS A 518 -34.75 1.72 7.67
CA LYS A 518 -35.64 0.90 6.82
C LYS A 518 -35.41 -0.60 7.06
N SER A 519 -34.21 -1.00 7.42
CA SER A 519 -33.87 -2.37 7.80
C SER A 519 -34.25 -2.75 9.24
N GLY A 520 -34.92 -1.86 9.99
CA GLY A 520 -35.40 -2.14 11.34
C GLY A 520 -34.40 -1.85 12.46
N VAL A 521 -33.30 -1.14 12.16
CA VAL A 521 -32.36 -0.66 13.18
C VAL A 521 -33.00 0.49 13.97
N GLU A 522 -32.88 0.43 15.29
CA GLU A 522 -33.40 1.44 16.22
C GLU A 522 -32.29 2.33 16.79
N LYS A 523 -31.05 1.83 16.80
CA LYS A 523 -29.90 2.49 17.40
C LYS A 523 -28.61 2.21 16.64
N VAL A 524 -27.79 3.24 16.48
CA VAL A 524 -26.48 3.15 15.83
C VAL A 524 -25.39 3.53 16.83
N THR A 525 -24.34 2.72 16.91
CA THR A 525 -23.13 3.04 17.67
C THR A 525 -21.97 3.33 16.72
N ALA A 526 -20.99 4.10 17.19
CA ALA A 526 -19.83 4.43 16.40
C ALA A 526 -18.61 4.70 17.27
N LYS A 527 -17.43 4.65 16.64
CA LYS A 527 -16.16 4.89 17.32
C LYS A 527 -15.31 5.92 16.57
N TYR A 528 -14.63 6.76 17.34
CA TYR A 528 -13.53 7.60 16.87
C TYR A 528 -12.24 7.18 17.59
N SER A 529 -11.19 6.90 16.84
CA SER A 529 -9.84 6.60 17.32
C SER A 529 -8.89 7.72 16.89
N LYS A 530 -8.42 8.48 17.88
CA LYS A 530 -7.60 9.68 17.68
C LYS A 530 -6.21 9.32 17.17
N THR A 531 -5.78 10.07 16.16
CA THR A 531 -4.42 10.06 15.62
C THR A 531 -3.95 11.48 15.38
N ALA A 532 -2.65 11.66 15.13
CA ALA A 532 -2.10 12.96 14.76
C ALA A 532 -2.70 13.53 13.45
N LYS A 533 -3.25 12.69 12.57
CA LYS A 533 -3.70 13.09 11.22
C LYS A 533 -5.21 13.28 11.09
N ASN A 534 -6.02 12.70 11.97
CA ASN A 534 -7.48 12.74 11.90
C ASN A 534 -8.15 13.65 12.95
N ALA A 535 -7.38 14.49 13.65
CA ALA A 535 -7.92 15.40 14.66
C ALA A 535 -9.04 16.31 14.12
N GLN A 536 -8.99 16.69 12.84
CA GLN A 536 -10.01 17.54 12.21
C GLN A 536 -11.42 16.91 12.16
N VAL A 537 -11.52 15.57 12.25
CA VAL A 537 -12.82 14.86 12.19
C VAL A 537 -13.36 14.43 13.55
N GLU A 538 -12.64 14.73 14.63
CA GLU A 538 -13.09 14.46 15.99
C GLU A 538 -14.53 14.94 16.27
N PRO A 539 -14.97 16.15 15.86
CA PRO A 539 -16.33 16.63 16.16
C PRO A 539 -17.40 16.08 15.20
N PHE A 540 -17.06 15.19 14.25
CA PHE A 540 -17.99 14.78 13.20
C PHE A 540 -19.26 14.12 13.75
N TYR A 541 -19.12 13.14 14.65
CA TYR A 541 -20.29 12.47 15.23
C TYR A 541 -21.08 13.40 16.16
N ASP A 542 -20.39 14.21 16.97
CA ASP A 542 -21.02 15.22 17.82
C ASP A 542 -21.92 16.18 17.01
N ASN A 543 -21.41 16.66 15.87
CA ASN A 543 -22.12 17.58 14.97
C ASN A 543 -23.30 16.92 14.23
N ASN A 544 -23.38 15.59 14.19
CA ASN A 544 -24.46 14.85 13.52
C ASN A 544 -25.42 14.17 14.52
N GLY A 545 -25.41 14.61 15.78
CA GLY A 545 -26.41 14.25 16.79
C GLY A 545 -26.12 12.97 17.56
N PHE A 546 -24.91 12.42 17.46
CA PHE A 546 -24.50 11.30 18.30
C PHE A 546 -24.15 11.76 19.71
N GLU A 547 -24.53 10.97 20.71
CA GLU A 547 -24.18 11.18 22.11
C GLU A 547 -22.95 10.37 22.50
N VAL A 548 -22.04 10.96 23.26
CA VAL A 548 -20.83 10.29 23.76
C VAL A 548 -21.22 9.32 24.89
N LEU A 549 -21.00 8.03 24.67
CA LEU A 549 -21.16 6.97 25.68
C LEU A 549 -19.93 6.87 26.59
N GLN A 550 -18.74 6.93 26.00
CA GLN A 550 -17.46 6.79 26.71
C GLN A 550 -16.38 7.55 25.96
N GLN A 551 -15.43 8.14 26.69
CA GLN A 551 -14.24 8.74 26.10
C GLN A 551 -13.00 8.53 26.97
N ASN A 552 -11.85 8.39 26.32
CA ASN A 552 -10.51 8.46 26.90
C ASN A 552 -9.61 9.30 25.97
N ASP A 553 -8.32 9.44 26.31
CA ASP A 553 -7.39 10.28 25.54
C ASP A 553 -7.19 9.82 24.07
N SER A 554 -7.45 8.55 23.79
CA SER A 554 -7.25 7.93 22.48
C SER A 554 -8.53 7.63 21.71
N GLU A 555 -9.68 7.49 22.38
CA GLU A 555 -10.91 6.97 21.76
C GLU A 555 -12.18 7.61 22.32
N LYS A 556 -13.19 7.77 21.46
CA LYS A 556 -14.56 8.14 21.81
C LYS A 556 -15.54 7.13 21.24
N HIS A 557 -16.50 6.73 22.06
CA HIS A 557 -17.60 5.84 21.70
C HIS A 557 -18.90 6.63 21.72
N TYR A 558 -19.69 6.44 20.67
CA TYR A 558 -20.88 7.22 20.39
C TYR A 558 -22.11 6.32 20.24
N SER A 559 -23.28 6.89 20.48
CA SER A 559 -24.58 6.27 20.22
C SER A 559 -25.57 7.28 19.67
N LEU A 560 -26.46 6.81 18.79
CA LEU A 560 -27.55 7.57 18.22
C LEU A 560 -28.82 6.72 18.20
N ALA A 561 -29.89 7.22 18.83
CA ALA A 561 -31.22 6.62 18.72
C ALA A 561 -31.95 7.15 17.47
N LEU A 562 -32.50 6.26 16.64
CA LEU A 562 -33.03 6.62 15.32
C LEU A 562 -34.50 7.10 15.34
N ASN A 563 -35.18 6.98 16.49
CA ASN A 563 -36.61 7.26 16.61
C ASN A 563 -36.96 8.73 16.31
N ASN A 564 -36.09 9.67 16.71
CA ASN A 564 -36.29 11.12 16.56
C ASN A 564 -35.22 11.81 15.71
N TRP A 565 -34.30 11.05 15.12
CA TRP A 565 -33.25 11.60 14.28
C TRP A 565 -33.82 11.99 12.90
N GLN A 566 -33.41 13.14 12.38
CA GLN A 566 -33.84 13.67 11.09
C GLN A 566 -32.65 13.82 10.15
N ALA A 567 -32.83 13.42 8.90
CA ALA A 567 -31.83 13.57 7.86
C ALA A 567 -31.58 15.03 7.51
N VAL A 568 -30.31 15.34 7.24
CA VAL A 568 -29.88 16.67 6.80
C VAL A 568 -29.34 16.53 5.39
N TYR A 569 -30.13 16.99 4.42
CA TYR A 569 -29.74 17.07 3.02
C TYR A 569 -29.68 18.55 2.61
N PRO A 570 -28.50 19.10 2.30
CA PRO A 570 -28.40 20.43 1.73
C PRO A 570 -29.08 20.50 0.37
N ASP A 571 -29.84 21.57 0.11
CA ASP A 571 -30.64 21.75 -1.12
C ASP A 571 -29.81 21.68 -2.42
N PHE A 572 -28.50 21.94 -2.33
CA PHE A 572 -27.58 21.94 -3.46
C PHE A 572 -26.94 20.57 -3.77
N ILE A 573 -27.26 19.53 -3.00
CA ILE A 573 -26.73 18.17 -3.21
C ILE A 573 -27.83 17.28 -3.77
N THR A 574 -27.57 16.68 -4.92
CA THR A 574 -28.43 15.64 -5.49
C THR A 574 -27.87 14.25 -5.15
N ILE A 575 -28.69 13.39 -4.53
CA ILE A 575 -28.32 12.00 -4.25
C ILE A 575 -28.96 11.08 -5.30
N GLN A 576 -28.14 10.22 -5.89
CA GLN A 576 -28.54 9.18 -6.84
C GLN A 576 -28.14 7.82 -6.29
N LEU A 577 -29.01 6.83 -6.46
CA LEU A 577 -28.68 5.44 -6.15
C LEU A 577 -28.15 4.77 -7.41
N ALA A 578 -27.03 4.06 -7.29
CA ALA A 578 -26.61 3.15 -8.33
C ALA A 578 -27.65 2.01 -8.44
N GLU A 579 -28.10 1.71 -9.65
CA GLU A 579 -28.84 0.47 -9.88
C GLU A 579 -27.92 -0.69 -9.50
N SER A 580 -28.36 -1.53 -8.56
CA SER A 580 -27.64 -2.73 -8.14
C SER A 580 -27.49 -3.62 -9.37
N GLY A 581 -26.28 -3.67 -9.92
CA GLY A 581 -25.90 -4.54 -11.01
C GLY A 581 -25.87 -5.99 -10.54
N VAL A 582 -27.04 -6.59 -10.35
CA VAL A 582 -27.19 -8.04 -10.27
C VAL A 582 -26.99 -8.56 -11.69
N ASN A 583 -25.75 -8.72 -12.11
CA ASN A 583 -25.42 -9.64 -13.18
C ASN A 583 -24.88 -10.93 -12.53
N ALA A 584 -25.62 -11.99 -12.85
CA ALA A 584 -25.59 -13.35 -12.34
C ALA A 584 -24.23 -14.02 -12.21
#